data_AF-A0A411PCN7-F1
#
_entry.id   AF-A0A411PCN7-F1
#
_cell.length_a   1.000
_cell.length_b   1.000
_cell.length_c   1.000
_cell.angle_alpha   90.00
_cell.angle_beta   90.00
_cell.angle_gamma   90.00
#
_symmetry.space_group_name_H-M   'P 1'
#
loop_
_entity.id
_entity.type
_entity.pdbx_description
1 polymer ?
#
loop_
_entity_poly.entity_id
_entity_poly.type
_entity_poly.pdbx_seq_one_letter_code
_entity_poly.pdbx_strand_id
1 'polypeptide(L)' 'MRTETRTSSVKRPGKQPDLQCDNCGKPSWYDEYDSLFITCNHCNGHLRKVTDEEPLVHLR' A
#
# COMPACT_ATOMS: atom_id res chain seq x y z
N MET A 1 -19.97 15.93 18.75
CA MET A 1 -19.66 16.53 17.44
C MET A 1 -18.64 15.62 16.76
N ARG A 2 -19.15 14.74 15.88
CA ARG A 2 -18.34 13.82 15.06
C ARG A 2 -17.91 14.53 13.78
N THR A 3 -16.93 13.90 13.12
CA THR A 3 -16.51 14.04 11.71
C THR A 3 -15.54 15.22 11.46
N GLU A 4 -14.38 15.09 10.82
CA GLU A 4 -13.90 14.15 9.80
C GLU A 4 -12.36 14.07 9.86
N THR A 5 -11.79 12.89 10.12
CA THR A 5 -10.40 12.62 9.73
C THR A 5 -10.44 12.07 8.31
N ARG A 6 -10.44 12.99 7.35
CA ARG A 6 -10.31 12.69 5.92
C ARG A 6 -8.89 12.22 5.64
N THR A 7 -8.53 11.02 6.08
CA THR A 7 -7.35 10.32 5.57
C THR A 7 -7.75 9.67 4.25
N SER A 8 -7.59 10.44 3.19
CA SER A 8 -7.78 9.98 1.83
C SER A 8 -6.79 8.86 1.51
N SER A 9 -7.27 7.79 0.87
CA SER A 9 -6.51 6.64 0.33
C SER A 9 -6.36 5.40 1.20
N VAL A 10 -7.47 4.84 1.68
CA VAL A 10 -7.59 3.37 1.75
C VAL A 10 -8.82 2.99 0.95
N LYS A 11 -8.65 2.63 -0.33
CA LYS A 11 -9.76 2.28 -1.24
C LYS A 11 -10.52 1.00 -0.83
N ARG A 12 -10.24 0.39 0.31
CA ARG A 12 -10.89 -0.84 0.80
C ARG A 12 -11.09 -0.78 2.32
N PRO A 13 -12.29 -0.48 2.83
CA PRO A 13 -12.51 -0.47 4.28
C PRO A 13 -12.22 -1.86 4.87
N GLY A 14 -11.24 -1.95 5.76
CA GLY A 14 -10.91 -3.17 6.51
C GLY A 14 -9.86 -4.10 5.90
N LYS A 15 -9.34 -3.85 4.69
CA LYS A 15 -8.21 -4.62 4.15
C LYS A 15 -6.91 -3.83 4.29
N GLN A 16 -5.98 -4.34 5.09
CA GLN A 16 -4.60 -3.88 5.03
C GLN A 16 -4.02 -4.19 3.64
N PRO A 17 -3.16 -3.32 3.08
CA PRO A 17 -2.41 -3.62 1.87
C PRO A 17 -1.41 -4.75 2.12
N ASP A 18 -1.28 -5.62 1.14
CA ASP A 18 -0.33 -6.75 1.20
C ASP A 18 1.09 -6.30 0.87
N LEU A 19 1.22 -5.19 0.15
CA LEU A 19 2.46 -4.67 -0.41
C LEU A 19 2.58 -3.17 -0.17
N GLN A 20 3.81 -2.69 -0.10
CA GLN A 20 4.13 -1.27 -0.08
C GLN A 20 5.35 -1.01 -0.96
N CYS A 21 5.36 0.10 -1.69
CA CYS A 21 6.55 0.49 -2.44
C CYS A 21 7.62 1.09 -1.52
N ASP A 22 8.85 0.57 -1.61
CA ASP A 22 10.01 1.10 -0.89
C ASP A 22 10.36 2.53 -1.29
N ASN A 23 10.13 2.89 -2.55
CA ASN A 23 10.57 4.16 -3.10
C ASN A 23 9.57 5.29 -2.84
N CYS A 24 8.27 5.05 -3.07
CA CYS A 24 7.24 6.09 -2.94
C CYS A 24 6.26 5.86 -1.78
N GLY A 25 6.42 4.77 -1.01
CA GLY A 25 5.60 4.48 0.18
C GLY A 25 4.15 4.16 -0.13
N LYS A 26 3.79 4.00 -1.41
CA LYS A 26 2.40 3.74 -1.83
C LYS A 26 2.01 2.30 -1.47
N PRO A 27 0.84 2.10 -0.84
CA PRO A 27 0.31 0.76 -0.61
C PRO A 27 -0.16 0.13 -1.92
N SER A 28 -0.13 -1.20 -1.98
CA SER A 28 -0.67 -1.99 -3.09
C SER A 28 -1.17 -3.35 -2.60
N TRP A 29 -2.03 -4.01 -3.39
CA TRP A 29 -2.61 -5.31 -3.07
C TRP A 29 -2.25 -6.33 -4.15
N TYR A 30 -2.05 -7.60 -3.77
CA TYR A 30 -1.68 -8.64 -4.74
C TYR A 30 -2.71 -8.84 -5.84
N ASP A 31 -4.00 -8.66 -5.52
CA ASP A 31 -5.08 -8.83 -6.49
C ASP A 31 -5.15 -7.72 -7.56
N GLU A 32 -4.33 -6.67 -7.45
CA GLU A 32 -4.17 -5.67 -8.51
C GLU A 32 -3.25 -6.16 -9.65
N TYR A 33 -2.57 -7.29 -9.47
CA TYR A 33 -1.59 -7.82 -10.42
C TYR A 33 -1.98 -9.21 -10.92
N ASP A 34 -2.11 -9.35 -12.24
CA ASP A 34 -2.27 -10.63 -12.93
C ASP A 34 -0.92 -11.30 -13.30
N SER A 35 0.21 -10.68 -12.93
CA SER A 35 1.55 -11.13 -13.31
C SER A 35 2.41 -11.48 -12.10
N LEU A 36 3.34 -12.42 -12.29
CA LEU A 36 4.34 -12.79 -11.27
C LEU A 36 5.36 -11.66 -11.02
N PHE A 37 5.58 -10.80 -12.02
CA PHE A 37 6.44 -9.63 -11.92
C PHE A 37 5.60 -8.43 -11.49
N ILE A 38 5.50 -8.24 -10.19
CA ILE A 38 4.78 -7.12 -9.59
C ILE A 38 5.73 -5.96 -9.30
N THR A 39 5.37 -4.76 -9.76
CA THR A 39 6.13 -3.53 -9.55
C THR A 39 5.18 -2.41 -9.20
N CYS A 40 5.65 -1.39 -8.48
CA CYS A 40 4.78 -0.30 -8.07
C CYS A 40 4.17 0.41 -9.29
N ASN A 41 2.84 0.40 -9.41
CA ASN A 41 2.12 1.09 -10.49
C ASN A 41 2.35 2.62 -10.54
N HIS A 42 2.93 3.21 -9.49
CA HIS A 42 3.13 4.65 -9.38
C HIS A 42 4.55 5.12 -9.77
N CYS A 43 5.57 4.29 -9.52
CA CYS A 43 6.98 4.66 -9.77
C CYS A 43 7.80 3.55 -10.41
N ASN A 44 7.17 2.41 -10.76
CA ASN A 44 7.81 1.17 -11.20
C ASN A 44 8.93 0.66 -10.26
N GLY A 45 8.89 1.12 -9.00
CA GLY A 45 9.83 0.71 -7.98
C GLY A 45 9.51 -0.67 -7.39
N HIS A 46 10.43 -1.15 -6.57
CA HIS A 46 10.26 -2.40 -5.83
C HIS A 46 9.09 -2.32 -4.85
N LEU A 47 8.32 -3.39 -4.78
CA LEU A 47 7.24 -3.58 -3.81
C LEU A 47 7.73 -4.58 -2.75
N ARG A 48 7.79 -4.13 -1.50
CA ARG A 48 7.99 -4.99 -0.33
C ARG A 48 6.67 -5.50 0.19
N LYS A 49 6.70 -6.66 0.86
CA LYS A 49 5.54 -7.20 1.56
C LYS A 49 5.33 -6.45 2.86
N VAL A 50 4.07 -6.23 3.20
CA VAL A 50 3.67 -5.72 4.52
C VAL A 50 3.39 -6.93 5.40
N THR A 51 4.14 -7.05 6.50
CA THR A 51 3.92 -8.08 7.53
C THR A 51 3.93 -7.44 8.92
N ASP A 52 3.57 -8.19 9.96
CA ASP A 52 3.69 -7.70 11.35
C ASP A 52 5.13 -7.33 11.73
N GLU A 53 6.12 -8.01 11.16
CA GLU A 53 7.55 -7.71 11.35
C GLU A 53 8.00 -6.48 10.57
N GLU A 54 7.32 -6.22 9.45
CA GLU A 54 7.65 -5.19 8.46
C GLU A 54 6.40 -4.36 8.13
N PRO A 55 5.92 -3.53 9.08
CA PRO A 55 4.66 -2.83 8.96
C PRO A 55 4.69 -1.72 7.90
N LEU A 56 3.50 -1.24 7.52
CA LEU A 56 3.35 -0.11 6.62
C LEU A 56 4.05 1.14 7.15
N VAL A 57 5.02 1.63 6.38
CA VAL A 57 5.75 2.86 6.69
C VAL A 57 5.16 4.00 5.89
N HIS A 58 4.57 5.00 6.55
CA HIS A 58 4.17 6.22 5.87
C HIS A 58 5.42 7.07 5.64
N LEU A 59 5.97 7.04 4.41
CA LEU A 59 7.01 7.97 4.00
C LEU A 59 6.39 9.39 4.00
N ARG A 60 6.90 10.24 4.90
CA ARG A 60 6.41 11.58 5.21
C ARG A 60 6.82 12.61 4.16
#